data_AF-A0A951XTL9-F1
#
_entry.id   AF-A0A951XTL9-F1
#
_cell.length_a   1.000
_cell.length_b   1.000
_cell.length_c   1.000
_cell.angle_alpha   90.00
_cell.angle_beta   90.00
_cell.angle_gamma   90.00
#
_symmetry.space_group_name_H-M   'P 1'
#
loop_
_entity.id
_entity.type
_entity.pdbx_description
1 polymer ?
#
loop_
_entity_poly.entity_id
_entity_poly.type
_entity_poly.pdbx_seq_one_letter_code
_entity_poly.pdbx_strand_id
1 'polypeptide(L)'
;MTASLLHRDVNAAAQAAEPSLEARLAAAGARLGSAIGAAVDGLPGRPRGPAELARQLGIDKVLASRTLRAVAHRDPFAVLYAAPGPDPLRRLVRMLEKHGVEPAVVGEALAAVDELERVTRDEAGDRSALEALLSAWLPEARAEFELRRKQAAFRAISELRGVSVDTDLATVLLHPSSDGDHNDVVWLFGKLGLRRLRAGSSVKFATRRLTSSEPPRRPQTIGGASVSGFDGLRLSEFCSTPPPPLDVQQAGEVVHYTLGDIGVGPKSAVDLVFAEVNRAELPRWLPSDPGRKRHVFAEVATPTRLLIFDVLVATGVFPGEPALHIYDTAFDGIANVNDPARDIDRLDTCESVQALGQGIAKCRAAELPRYVELLRQVCERLEWNPDGFRGYRCRIEYPLYGTQVVMAFDPPSPRS
;
A
#
# COMPACT_ATOMS: atom_id res chain seq x y z
N MET A 1 63.70 -1.13 45.77
CA MET A 1 64.17 -1.97 44.65
C MET A 1 63.03 -2.06 43.65
N THR A 2 62.95 -1.08 42.75
CA THR A 2 63.45 -1.11 41.35
C THR A 2 62.50 -1.92 40.46
N ALA A 3 61.54 -1.31 39.75
CA ALA A 3 61.67 -0.44 38.56
C ALA A 3 62.02 -1.18 37.26
N SER A 4 61.35 -0.74 36.17
CA SER A 4 61.71 -0.85 34.75
C SER A 4 61.33 -2.17 34.04
N LEU A 5 60.68 -2.24 32.86
CA LEU A 5 60.46 -1.31 31.72
C LEU A 5 59.12 -1.70 31.04
N LEU A 6 58.20 -0.79 30.71
CA LEU A 6 58.16 0.05 29.50
C LEU A 6 58.26 -0.71 28.18
N HIS A 7 57.11 -1.01 27.55
CA HIS A 7 56.76 -0.61 26.18
C HIS A 7 55.52 -1.38 25.69
N ARG A 8 54.36 -0.71 25.65
CA ARG A 8 53.41 -0.69 24.53
C ARG A 8 52.12 0.04 24.92
N ASP A 9 52.24 1.34 25.13
CA ASP A 9 51.17 2.29 24.84
C ASP A 9 51.68 3.12 23.67
N VAL A 10 51.30 2.79 22.42
CA VAL A 10 51.05 3.73 21.31
C VAL A 10 50.39 2.91 20.16
N ASN A 11 49.07 2.69 20.17
CA ASN A 11 48.27 2.49 18.93
C ASN A 11 46.74 2.35 19.16
N ALA A 12 46.15 3.13 20.06
CA ALA A 12 44.69 3.17 20.22
C ALA A 12 44.11 4.58 20.00
N ALA A 13 44.78 5.38 19.18
CA ALA A 13 44.25 6.64 18.66
C ALA A 13 43.74 6.41 17.22
N ALA A 14 42.42 6.55 17.05
CA ALA A 14 41.75 6.90 15.79
C ALA A 14 41.98 5.98 14.57
N GLN A 15 41.42 4.76 14.58
CA GLN A 15 40.86 4.23 13.33
C GLN A 15 39.49 4.87 13.16
N ALA A 16 39.38 5.86 12.28
CA ALA A 16 38.10 6.38 11.85
C ALA A 16 37.26 5.19 11.35
N ALA A 17 36.12 4.91 12.00
CA ALA A 17 35.21 3.86 11.55
C ALA A 17 34.86 4.14 10.08
N GLU A 18 35.15 3.18 9.19
CA GLU A 18 34.83 3.35 7.78
C GLU A 18 33.33 3.66 7.65
N PRO A 19 32.96 4.69 6.88
CA PRO A 19 31.56 5.05 6.68
C PRO A 19 30.83 3.84 6.09
N SER A 20 29.62 3.52 6.56
CA SER A 20 28.84 2.39 6.05
C SER A 20 28.62 2.50 4.54
N LEU A 21 28.37 1.36 3.87
CA LEU A 21 27.99 1.33 2.44
C LEU A 21 26.88 2.35 2.13
N GLU A 22 25.84 2.35 2.96
CA GLU A 22 24.73 3.29 2.89
C GLU A 22 25.18 4.75 2.97
N ALA A 23 26.07 5.09 3.91
CA ALA A 23 26.59 6.44 4.05
C ALA A 23 27.45 6.87 2.85
N ARG A 24 28.24 5.95 2.26
CA ARG A 24 29.05 6.23 1.07
C ARG A 24 28.17 6.48 -0.17
N LEU A 25 27.16 5.63 -0.38
CA LEU A 25 26.18 5.82 -1.45
C LEU A 25 25.39 7.12 -1.27
N ALA A 26 24.92 7.42 -0.06
CA ALA A 26 24.21 8.66 0.22
C ALA A 26 25.09 9.89 -0.05
N ALA A 27 26.36 9.89 0.35
CA ALA A 27 27.29 10.98 0.08
C ALA A 27 27.52 11.17 -1.44
N ALA A 28 27.72 10.07 -2.17
CA ALA A 28 27.90 10.11 -3.63
C ALA A 28 26.65 10.65 -4.34
N GLY A 29 25.45 10.20 -3.94
CA GLY A 29 24.17 10.67 -4.49
C GLY A 29 23.92 12.16 -4.24
N ALA A 30 24.15 12.62 -3.00
CA ALA A 30 23.98 14.03 -2.63
C ALA A 30 24.92 14.93 -3.45
N ARG A 31 26.19 14.53 -3.56
CA ARG A 31 27.20 15.27 -4.32
C ARG A 31 26.88 15.31 -5.80
N LEU A 32 26.46 14.18 -6.38
CA LEU A 32 26.04 14.10 -7.77
C LEU A 32 24.84 15.01 -8.07
N GLY A 33 23.80 14.94 -7.24
CA GLY A 33 22.59 15.75 -7.41
C GLY A 33 22.89 17.25 -7.35
N SER A 34 23.67 17.67 -6.35
CA SER A 34 24.07 19.06 -6.18
C SER A 34 24.94 19.56 -7.35
N ALA A 35 25.98 18.81 -7.73
CA ALA A 35 26.93 19.26 -8.74
C ALA A 35 26.32 19.29 -10.16
N ILE A 36 25.53 18.26 -10.52
CA ILE A 36 24.83 18.24 -11.80
C ILE A 36 23.72 19.30 -11.83
N GLY A 37 23.01 19.51 -10.72
CA GLY A 37 22.02 20.57 -10.58
C GLY A 37 22.63 21.96 -10.82
N ALA A 38 23.74 22.26 -10.12
CA ALA A 38 24.48 23.51 -10.30
C ALA A 38 24.96 23.70 -11.75
N ALA A 39 25.47 22.64 -12.38
CA ALA A 39 25.94 22.70 -13.77
C ALA A 39 24.80 22.96 -14.76
N VAL A 40 23.62 22.36 -14.55
CA VAL A 40 22.42 22.61 -15.38
C VAL A 40 21.87 24.02 -15.14
N ASP A 41 21.84 24.50 -13.90
CA ASP A 41 21.39 25.86 -13.55
C ASP A 41 22.31 26.96 -14.07
N GLY A 42 23.59 26.63 -14.30
CA GLY A 42 24.58 27.48 -14.94
C GLY A 42 24.35 27.72 -16.43
N LEU A 43 23.41 27.03 -17.08
CA LEU A 43 23.14 27.24 -18.50
C LEU A 43 22.47 28.59 -18.77
N PRO A 44 22.91 29.31 -19.83
CA PRO A 44 22.22 30.49 -20.32
C PRO A 44 20.76 30.16 -20.68
N GLY A 45 19.81 30.97 -20.22
CA GLY A 45 18.38 30.80 -20.51
C GLY A 45 17.63 29.79 -19.64
N ARG A 46 18.33 29.00 -18.80
CA ARG A 46 17.75 28.07 -17.80
C ARG A 46 16.61 27.19 -18.36
N PRO A 47 16.92 26.18 -19.17
CA PRO A 47 15.91 25.36 -19.83
C PRO A 47 15.00 24.66 -18.81
N ARG A 48 13.68 24.93 -18.87
CA ARG A 48 12.70 24.46 -17.87
C ARG A 48 12.18 23.03 -18.09
N GLY A 49 12.72 22.27 -19.04
CA GLY A 49 12.24 20.92 -19.29
C GLY A 49 13.08 20.08 -20.27
N PRO A 50 12.79 18.77 -20.36
CA PRO A 50 13.65 17.81 -21.07
C PRO A 50 13.83 18.10 -22.57
N ALA A 51 12.77 18.55 -23.24
CA ALA A 51 12.84 18.85 -24.68
C ALA A 51 13.74 20.06 -24.97
N GLU A 52 13.67 21.08 -24.10
CA GLU A 52 14.45 22.30 -24.27
C GLU A 52 15.92 22.06 -23.92
N LEU A 53 16.20 21.34 -22.83
CA LEU A 53 17.55 20.94 -22.47
C LEU A 53 18.20 20.07 -23.56
N ALA A 54 17.44 19.11 -24.11
CA ALA A 54 17.91 18.26 -25.20
C ALA A 54 18.28 19.07 -26.45
N ARG A 55 17.40 19.99 -26.85
CA ARG A 55 17.61 20.88 -28.01
C ARG A 55 18.80 21.81 -27.80
N GLN A 56 18.92 22.43 -26.62
CA GLN A 56 19.98 23.37 -26.31
C GLN A 56 21.36 22.70 -26.29
N LEU A 57 21.46 21.50 -25.71
CA LEU A 57 22.73 20.79 -25.58
C LEU A 57 23.04 19.84 -26.74
N GLY A 58 22.11 19.63 -27.67
CA GLY A 58 22.25 18.65 -28.75
C GLY A 58 22.34 17.20 -28.26
N ILE A 59 21.64 16.87 -27.17
CA ILE A 59 21.59 15.53 -26.59
C ILE A 59 20.22 14.89 -26.81
N ASP A 60 20.09 13.59 -26.59
CA ASP A 60 18.80 12.91 -26.70
C ASP A 60 17.85 13.28 -25.53
N LYS A 61 16.54 13.24 -25.80
CA LYS A 61 15.50 13.59 -24.83
C LYS A 61 15.48 12.65 -23.61
N VAL A 62 15.92 11.39 -23.75
CA VAL A 62 15.93 10.41 -22.66
C VAL A 62 17.02 10.79 -21.65
N LEU A 63 18.23 11.11 -22.11
CA LEU A 63 19.32 11.61 -21.27
C LEU A 63 18.93 12.91 -20.56
N ALA A 64 18.35 13.87 -21.29
CA ALA A 64 17.86 15.11 -20.70
C ALA A 64 16.79 14.86 -19.62
N SER A 65 15.82 13.98 -19.90
CA SER A 65 14.75 13.65 -18.96
C SER A 65 15.26 12.95 -17.71
N ARG A 66 16.20 12.00 -17.84
CA ARG A 66 16.78 11.29 -16.70
C ARG A 66 17.64 12.21 -15.84
N THR A 67 18.41 13.10 -16.46
CA THR A 67 19.23 14.10 -15.75
C THR A 67 18.36 15.06 -14.95
N LEU A 68 17.34 15.66 -15.59
CA LEU A 68 16.42 16.56 -14.91
C LEU A 68 15.62 15.88 -13.79
N ARG A 69 15.27 14.60 -13.97
CA ARG A 69 14.63 13.80 -12.92
C ARG A 69 15.58 13.60 -11.74
N ALA A 70 16.82 13.20 -12.00
CA ALA A 70 17.82 12.99 -10.94
C ALA A 70 18.05 14.24 -10.10
N VAL A 71 18.26 15.41 -10.73
CA VAL A 71 18.50 16.67 -10.00
C VAL A 71 17.27 17.20 -9.25
N ALA A 72 16.06 16.74 -9.61
CA ALA A 72 14.84 17.13 -8.93
C ALA A 72 14.62 16.40 -7.59
N HIS A 73 15.32 15.29 -7.36
CA HIS A 73 15.21 14.53 -6.11
C HIS A 73 16.06 15.16 -5.00
N ARG A 74 15.50 15.19 -3.78
CA ARG A 74 16.24 15.57 -2.56
C ARG A 74 16.91 14.38 -1.89
N ASP A 75 16.34 13.18 -2.04
CA ASP A 75 16.91 11.95 -1.52
C ASP A 75 18.12 11.52 -2.37
N PRO A 76 19.32 11.40 -1.78
CA PRO A 76 20.52 10.95 -2.47
C PRO A 76 20.38 9.59 -3.18
N PHE A 77 19.65 8.64 -2.60
CA PHE A 77 19.47 7.34 -3.24
C PHE A 77 18.62 7.49 -4.51
N ALA A 78 17.62 8.36 -4.48
CA ALA A 78 16.72 8.59 -5.61
C ALA A 78 17.47 9.29 -6.75
N VAL A 79 18.41 10.18 -6.42
CA VAL A 79 19.36 10.76 -7.38
C VAL A 79 20.14 9.63 -8.07
N LEU A 80 20.79 8.75 -7.29
CA LEU A 80 21.58 7.64 -7.84
C LEU A 80 20.72 6.70 -8.71
N TYR A 81 19.49 6.42 -8.30
CA TYR A 81 18.58 5.55 -9.03
C TYR A 81 18.11 6.17 -10.36
N ALA A 82 17.76 7.45 -10.38
CA ALA A 82 17.30 8.13 -11.59
C ALA A 82 18.44 8.51 -12.56
N ALA A 83 19.64 8.77 -12.02
CA ALA A 83 20.78 9.26 -12.77
C ALA A 83 21.12 8.38 -13.99
N PRO A 84 21.49 8.98 -15.13
CA PRO A 84 22.16 8.26 -16.20
C PRO A 84 23.48 7.63 -15.72
N GLY A 85 24.04 6.70 -16.49
CA GLY A 85 25.36 6.15 -16.21
C GLY A 85 26.48 7.21 -16.32
N PRO A 86 27.69 6.90 -15.81
CA PRO A 86 28.81 7.85 -15.80
C PRO A 86 29.18 8.41 -17.19
N ASP A 87 29.27 7.57 -18.22
CA ASP A 87 29.66 8.03 -19.56
C ASP A 87 28.65 9.00 -20.21
N PRO A 88 27.33 8.72 -20.21
CA PRO A 88 26.33 9.73 -20.57
C PRO A 88 26.46 11.04 -19.77
N LEU A 89 26.69 10.96 -18.46
CA LEU A 89 26.84 12.15 -17.62
C LEU A 89 28.10 12.97 -17.96
N ARG A 90 29.26 12.32 -18.18
CA ARG A 90 30.48 13.01 -18.63
C ARG A 90 30.27 13.74 -19.95
N ARG A 91 29.58 13.09 -20.90
CA ARG A 91 29.22 13.72 -22.18
C ARG A 91 28.34 14.94 -21.96
N LEU A 92 27.32 14.83 -21.10
CA LEU A 92 26.45 15.95 -20.75
C LEU A 92 27.24 17.11 -20.13
N VAL A 93 28.12 16.85 -19.15
CA VAL A 93 28.92 17.89 -18.49
C VAL A 93 29.88 18.58 -19.46
N ARG A 94 30.49 17.83 -20.39
CA ARG A 94 31.31 18.44 -21.47
C ARG A 94 30.49 19.27 -22.45
N MET A 95 29.22 18.94 -22.67
CA MET A 95 28.33 19.78 -23.46
C MET A 95 27.92 21.04 -22.69
N LEU A 96 27.71 20.96 -21.38
CA LEU A 96 27.49 22.13 -20.52
C LEU A 96 28.67 23.10 -20.57
N GLU A 97 29.90 22.59 -20.47
CA GLU A 97 31.13 23.37 -20.62
C GLU A 97 31.17 24.13 -21.96
N LYS A 98 30.89 23.44 -23.08
CA LYS A 98 30.84 24.07 -24.42
C LYS A 98 29.77 25.16 -24.54
N HIS A 99 28.76 25.14 -23.69
CA HIS A 99 27.68 26.14 -23.64
C HIS A 99 27.91 27.22 -22.59
N GLY A 100 29.15 27.35 -22.07
CA GLY A 100 29.58 28.47 -21.25
C GLY A 100 29.34 28.32 -19.75
N VAL A 101 29.07 27.11 -19.26
CA VAL A 101 29.04 26.85 -17.81
C VAL A 101 30.45 27.03 -17.22
N GLU A 102 30.53 27.65 -16.05
CA GLU A 102 31.79 28.02 -15.41
C GLU A 102 32.72 26.80 -15.20
N PRO A 103 34.04 26.90 -15.51
CA PRO A 103 34.98 25.79 -15.39
C PRO A 103 35.03 25.14 -14.00
N ALA A 104 34.85 25.92 -12.92
CA ALA A 104 34.81 25.38 -11.55
C ALA A 104 33.61 24.44 -11.36
N VAL A 105 32.42 24.86 -11.78
CA VAL A 105 31.18 24.07 -11.70
C VAL A 105 31.27 22.81 -12.58
N VAL A 106 31.85 22.93 -13.77
CA VAL A 106 32.13 21.78 -14.66
C VAL A 106 33.07 20.78 -13.96
N GLY A 107 34.14 21.27 -13.32
CA GLY A 107 35.09 20.44 -12.59
C GLY A 107 34.45 19.67 -11.43
N GLU A 108 33.59 20.34 -10.64
CA GLU A 108 32.84 19.70 -9.56
C GLU A 108 31.87 18.62 -10.08
N ALA A 109 31.17 18.91 -11.18
CA ALA A 109 30.27 17.95 -11.81
C ALA A 109 31.00 16.72 -12.33
N LEU A 110 32.16 16.89 -12.99
CA LEU A 110 32.99 15.76 -13.43
C LEU A 110 33.49 14.93 -12.25
N ALA A 111 33.97 15.58 -11.18
CA ALA A 111 34.43 14.88 -9.99
C ALA A 111 33.31 14.07 -9.30
N ALA A 112 32.07 14.58 -9.31
CA ALA A 112 30.93 13.86 -8.78
C ALA A 112 30.55 12.64 -9.65
N VAL A 113 30.70 12.75 -10.98
CA VAL A 113 30.49 11.61 -11.90
C VAL A 113 31.55 10.53 -11.74
N ASP A 114 32.82 10.92 -11.53
CA ASP A 114 33.89 9.98 -11.27
C ASP A 114 33.70 9.25 -9.93
N GLU A 115 33.21 9.97 -8.91
CA GLU A 115 32.85 9.37 -7.63
C GLU A 115 31.69 8.37 -7.76
N LEU A 116 30.66 8.70 -8.55
CA LEU A 116 29.57 7.76 -8.87
C LEU A 116 30.12 6.48 -9.50
N GLU A 117 31.00 6.59 -10.49
CA GLU A 117 31.56 5.40 -11.15
C GLU A 117 32.37 4.56 -10.16
N ARG A 118 33.22 5.21 -9.36
CA ARG A 118 34.05 4.56 -8.36
C ARG A 118 33.20 3.79 -7.37
N VAL A 119 32.19 4.43 -6.75
CA VAL A 119 31.30 3.79 -5.78
C VAL A 119 30.46 2.68 -6.43
N THR A 120 30.00 2.86 -7.67
CA THR A 120 29.25 1.80 -8.37
C THR A 120 30.13 0.56 -8.57
N ARG A 121 31.38 0.74 -9.00
CA ARG A 121 32.33 -0.33 -9.25
C ARG A 121 32.76 -1.03 -7.97
N ASP A 122 33.11 -0.25 -6.95
CA ASP A 122 33.71 -0.76 -5.71
C ASP A 122 32.68 -1.45 -4.82
N GLU A 123 31.43 -0.97 -4.80
CA GLU A 123 30.41 -1.44 -3.85
C GLU A 123 29.38 -2.41 -4.46
N ALA A 124 28.98 -2.19 -5.72
CA ALA A 124 27.91 -2.95 -6.37
C ALA A 124 28.42 -3.81 -7.53
N GLY A 125 29.62 -3.56 -8.03
CA GLY A 125 30.20 -4.22 -9.20
C GLY A 125 29.64 -3.68 -10.52
N ASP A 126 28.32 -3.57 -10.64
CA ASP A 126 27.68 -2.99 -11.82
C ASP A 126 26.41 -2.17 -11.51
N ARG A 127 25.86 -1.56 -12.55
CA ARG A 127 24.68 -0.71 -12.45
C ARG A 127 23.42 -1.47 -12.06
N SER A 128 23.25 -2.69 -12.56
CA SER A 128 22.06 -3.50 -12.29
C SER A 128 22.03 -3.94 -10.83
N ALA A 129 23.18 -4.34 -10.28
CA ALA A 129 23.37 -4.66 -8.88
C ALA A 129 23.17 -3.42 -7.99
N LEU A 130 23.66 -2.25 -8.41
CA LEU A 130 23.42 -0.99 -7.69
C LEU A 130 21.92 -0.68 -7.62
N GLU A 131 21.18 -0.83 -8.72
CA GLU A 131 19.73 -0.63 -8.73
C GLU A 131 18.99 -1.60 -7.81
N ALA A 132 19.46 -2.86 -7.71
CA ALA A 132 18.90 -3.83 -6.78
C ALA A 132 19.13 -3.42 -5.32
N LEU A 133 20.36 -3.00 -4.97
CA LEU A 133 20.68 -2.50 -3.63
C LEU A 133 19.86 -1.25 -3.28
N LEU A 134 19.83 -0.26 -4.19
CA LEU A 134 19.08 0.98 -4.00
C LEU A 134 17.57 0.74 -3.86
N SER A 135 17.02 -0.28 -4.52
CA SER A 135 15.58 -0.58 -4.40
C SER A 135 15.15 -1.04 -3.00
N ALA A 136 16.09 -1.55 -2.18
CA ALA A 136 15.84 -1.82 -0.77
C ALA A 136 15.72 -0.53 0.07
N TRP A 137 16.36 0.56 -0.36
CA TRP A 137 16.41 1.85 0.37
C TRP A 137 15.54 2.95 -0.24
N LEU A 138 14.89 2.68 -1.37
CA LEU A 138 14.03 3.64 -2.07
C LEU A 138 12.58 3.18 -2.09
N PRO A 139 11.76 3.64 -1.13
CA PRO A 139 10.33 3.34 -1.09
C PRO A 139 9.62 3.67 -2.40
N GLU A 140 9.97 4.78 -3.07
CA GLU A 140 9.32 5.22 -4.31
C GLU A 140 9.70 4.36 -5.52
N ALA A 141 10.99 3.99 -5.64
CA ALA A 141 11.46 3.12 -6.71
C ALA A 141 10.90 1.70 -6.54
N ARG A 142 10.86 1.22 -5.30
CA ARG A 142 10.21 -0.04 -4.93
C ARG A 142 8.73 -0.01 -5.26
N ALA A 143 8.01 1.06 -4.89
CA ALA A 143 6.59 1.21 -5.19
C ALA A 143 6.29 1.24 -6.70
N GLU A 144 7.09 1.97 -7.51
CA GLU A 144 6.92 1.99 -8.97
C GLU A 144 7.17 0.61 -9.59
N PHE A 145 8.22 -0.08 -9.13
CA PHE A 145 8.54 -1.43 -9.57
C PHE A 145 7.43 -2.43 -9.21
N GLU A 146 7.02 -2.46 -7.94
CA GLU A 146 5.95 -3.33 -7.44
C GLU A 146 4.65 -3.07 -8.20
N LEU A 147 4.25 -1.82 -8.40
CA LEU A 147 3.02 -1.44 -9.10
C LEU A 147 2.96 -2.03 -10.51
N ARG A 148 4.06 -1.93 -11.28
CA ARG A 148 4.13 -2.50 -12.64
C ARG A 148 3.98 -4.03 -12.64
N ARG A 149 4.58 -4.71 -11.66
CA ARG A 149 4.50 -6.18 -11.53
C ARG A 149 3.12 -6.62 -11.06
N LYS A 150 2.55 -5.94 -10.06
CA LYS A 150 1.18 -6.10 -9.57
C LYS A 150 0.17 -5.92 -10.70
N GLN A 151 0.34 -4.90 -11.54
CA GLN A 151 -0.52 -4.68 -12.72
C GLN A 151 -0.42 -5.82 -13.75
N ALA A 152 0.78 -6.35 -14.02
CA ALA A 152 0.97 -7.49 -14.91
C ALA A 152 0.32 -8.76 -14.35
N ALA A 153 0.52 -9.04 -13.06
CA ALA A 153 -0.11 -10.16 -12.36
C ALA A 153 -1.64 -10.05 -12.40
N PHE A 154 -2.20 -8.86 -12.14
CA PHE A 154 -3.64 -8.61 -12.25
C PHE A 154 -4.19 -8.99 -13.62
N ARG A 155 -3.54 -8.59 -14.72
CA ARG A 155 -3.98 -8.93 -16.09
C ARG A 155 -3.97 -10.44 -16.30
N ALA A 156 -2.86 -11.09 -15.98
CA ALA A 156 -2.70 -12.54 -16.14
C ALA A 156 -3.75 -13.32 -15.33
N ILE A 157 -3.92 -13.01 -14.04
CA ILE A 157 -4.90 -13.70 -13.20
C ILE A 157 -6.34 -13.40 -13.64
N SER A 158 -6.64 -12.16 -14.04
CA SER A 158 -7.97 -11.80 -14.55
C SER A 158 -8.35 -12.64 -15.77
N GLU A 159 -7.43 -12.79 -16.72
CA GLU A 159 -7.63 -13.62 -17.93
C GLU A 159 -7.81 -15.10 -17.58
N LEU A 160 -6.96 -15.63 -16.69
CA LEU A 160 -7.03 -17.03 -16.25
C LEU A 160 -8.33 -17.35 -15.48
N ARG A 161 -8.73 -16.47 -14.57
CA ARG A 161 -9.96 -16.63 -13.77
C ARG A 161 -11.21 -16.27 -14.57
N GLY A 162 -11.08 -15.41 -15.57
CA GLY A 162 -12.18 -14.97 -16.40
C GLY A 162 -13.08 -13.94 -15.72
N VAL A 163 -12.57 -13.23 -14.71
CA VAL A 163 -13.29 -12.21 -13.94
C VAL A 163 -12.32 -11.10 -13.54
N SER A 164 -12.82 -9.87 -13.43
CA SER A 164 -12.08 -8.76 -12.83
C SER A 164 -13.03 -7.77 -12.16
N VAL A 165 -12.52 -7.03 -11.18
CA VAL A 165 -13.21 -5.94 -10.48
C VAL A 165 -12.38 -4.67 -10.62
N ASP A 166 -13.03 -3.54 -10.90
CA ASP A 166 -12.36 -2.25 -11.01
C ASP A 166 -12.08 -1.66 -9.63
N THR A 167 -13.02 -1.77 -8.68
CA THR A 167 -12.79 -1.41 -7.26
C THR A 167 -13.45 -2.40 -6.31
N ASP A 168 -12.65 -2.96 -5.42
CA ASP A 168 -13.08 -3.77 -4.30
C ASP A 168 -13.10 -2.89 -3.05
N LEU A 169 -14.29 -2.66 -2.51
CA LEU A 169 -14.52 -1.90 -1.29
C LEU A 169 -14.78 -2.89 -0.17
N ALA A 170 -13.96 -2.83 0.87
CA ALA A 170 -14.20 -3.50 2.13
C ALA A 170 -14.17 -2.44 3.23
N THR A 171 -15.26 -2.29 3.97
CA THR A 171 -15.35 -1.32 5.04
C THR A 171 -15.90 -1.97 6.28
N VAL A 172 -15.24 -1.75 7.42
CA VAL A 172 -15.73 -2.17 8.73
C VAL A 172 -16.08 -0.96 9.57
N LEU A 173 -17.30 -0.93 10.10
CA LEU A 173 -17.66 -0.01 11.18
C LEU A 173 -17.71 -0.81 12.48
N LEU A 174 -16.99 -0.33 13.48
CA LEU A 174 -16.91 -0.92 14.81
C LEU A 174 -17.54 0.04 15.81
N HIS A 175 -18.55 -0.43 16.52
CA HIS A 175 -19.29 0.38 17.49
C HIS A 175 -19.52 -0.41 18.78
N PRO A 176 -19.50 0.21 19.98
CA PRO A 176 -19.88 -0.50 21.20
C PRO A 176 -21.29 -1.06 21.08
N SER A 177 -21.49 -2.32 21.47
CA SER A 177 -22.82 -2.90 21.54
C SER A 177 -23.60 -2.34 22.74
N SER A 178 -24.91 -2.52 22.75
CA SER A 178 -25.79 -2.02 23.83
C SER A 178 -25.52 -2.70 25.18
N ASP A 179 -24.90 -3.88 25.18
CA ASP A 179 -24.53 -4.60 26.39
C ASP A 179 -23.28 -4.03 27.10
N GLY A 180 -22.52 -3.16 26.43
CA GLY A 180 -21.29 -2.55 26.95
C GLY A 180 -20.07 -3.48 27.00
N ASP A 181 -20.24 -4.78 26.81
CA ASP A 181 -19.20 -5.81 26.91
C ASP A 181 -18.74 -6.33 25.54
N HIS A 182 -19.51 -6.06 24.48
CA HIS A 182 -19.16 -6.39 23.11
C HIS A 182 -19.12 -5.15 22.21
N ASN A 183 -18.59 -5.35 21.02
CA ASN A 183 -18.69 -4.43 19.90
C ASN A 183 -19.57 -5.05 18.82
N ASP A 184 -20.46 -4.23 18.27
CA ASP A 184 -21.13 -4.48 17.00
C ASP A 184 -20.14 -4.28 15.85
N VAL A 185 -20.27 -5.11 14.83
CA VAL A 185 -19.45 -5.07 13.62
C VAL A 185 -20.38 -4.97 12.42
N VAL A 186 -20.21 -3.92 11.64
CA VAL A 186 -20.89 -3.77 10.35
C VAL A 186 -19.85 -3.90 9.27
N TRP A 187 -20.05 -4.89 8.42
CA TRP A 187 -19.29 -5.02 7.20
C TRP A 187 -20.06 -4.42 6.05
N LEU A 188 -19.41 -3.55 5.29
CA LEU A 188 -19.89 -3.02 4.03
C LEU A 188 -18.95 -3.48 2.93
N PHE A 189 -19.51 -4.11 1.91
CA PHE A 189 -18.78 -4.63 0.77
C PHE A 189 -19.26 -3.97 -0.50
N GLY A 190 -18.33 -3.66 -1.40
CA GLY A 190 -18.61 -3.17 -2.74
C GLY A 190 -17.73 -3.88 -3.76
N LYS A 191 -18.32 -4.45 -4.81
CA LYS A 191 -17.62 -4.88 -6.02
C LYS A 191 -18.08 -3.98 -7.15
N LEU A 192 -17.27 -2.98 -7.49
CA LEU A 192 -17.58 -1.99 -8.52
C LEU A 192 -16.86 -2.32 -9.84
N GLY A 193 -17.58 -2.18 -10.94
CA GLY A 193 -17.11 -2.59 -12.26
C GLY A 193 -16.81 -4.09 -12.34
N LEU A 194 -17.53 -4.92 -11.58
CA LEU A 194 -17.38 -6.37 -11.60
C LEU A 194 -17.80 -6.90 -12.97
N ARG A 195 -16.87 -7.55 -13.68
CA ARG A 195 -17.11 -8.06 -15.03
C ARG A 195 -16.62 -9.49 -15.20
N ARG A 196 -17.37 -10.23 -16.01
CA ARG A 196 -16.99 -11.54 -16.52
C ARG A 196 -16.26 -11.36 -17.85
N LEU A 197 -15.05 -11.93 -17.95
CA LEU A 197 -14.19 -11.83 -19.14
C LEU A 197 -14.37 -13.03 -20.09
N ARG A 198 -14.87 -14.17 -19.59
CA ARG A 198 -15.21 -15.35 -20.41
C ARG A 198 -16.44 -16.06 -19.86
N ALA A 199 -17.20 -16.69 -20.75
CA ALA A 199 -18.35 -17.51 -20.38
C ALA A 199 -17.99 -18.60 -19.35
N GLY A 200 -18.93 -18.94 -18.46
CA GLY A 200 -18.76 -20.02 -17.47
C GLY A 200 -17.93 -19.67 -16.22
N SER A 201 -17.25 -18.52 -16.16
CA SER A 201 -16.43 -18.15 -14.98
C SER A 201 -17.27 -17.86 -13.74
N SER A 202 -17.25 -18.73 -12.73
CA SER A 202 -17.94 -18.46 -11.47
C SER A 202 -17.29 -17.29 -10.72
N VAL A 203 -18.08 -16.29 -10.31
CA VAL A 203 -17.63 -15.24 -9.41
C VAL A 203 -18.15 -15.56 -8.02
N LYS A 204 -17.23 -15.76 -7.09
CA LYS A 204 -17.54 -16.06 -5.69
C LYS A 204 -16.89 -15.04 -4.78
N PHE A 205 -17.61 -14.63 -3.76
CA PHE A 205 -17.07 -13.86 -2.65
C PHE A 205 -17.69 -14.37 -1.35
N ALA A 206 -17.03 -14.14 -0.22
CA ALA A 206 -17.48 -14.66 1.06
C ALA A 206 -17.21 -13.69 2.21
N THR A 207 -18.07 -13.74 3.22
CA THR A 207 -17.81 -13.12 4.52
C THR A 207 -17.54 -14.21 5.54
N ARG A 208 -16.54 -14.01 6.41
CA ARG A 208 -16.05 -15.05 7.32
C ARG A 208 -15.73 -14.48 8.68
N ARG A 209 -15.98 -15.27 9.73
CA ARG A 209 -15.43 -15.05 11.08
C ARG A 209 -14.24 -16.00 11.29
N LEU A 210 -13.09 -15.44 11.68
CA LEU A 210 -11.86 -16.23 11.88
C LEU A 210 -11.93 -17.18 13.09
N THR A 211 -12.75 -16.87 14.08
CA THR A 211 -12.90 -17.67 15.29
C THR A 211 -14.28 -18.28 15.36
N SER A 212 -14.38 -19.60 15.39
CA SER A 212 -15.60 -20.30 15.81
C SER A 212 -15.78 -20.08 17.32
N SER A 213 -16.60 -19.12 17.71
CA SER A 213 -16.99 -18.93 19.11
C SER A 213 -18.50 -19.05 19.21
N GLU A 214 -18.97 -19.78 20.21
CA GLU A 214 -20.37 -19.79 20.64
C GLU A 214 -20.77 -18.39 21.14
N PRO A 215 -21.95 -17.87 20.78
CA PRO A 215 -22.91 -18.45 19.83
C PRO A 215 -22.48 -18.26 18.36
N PRO A 216 -22.97 -19.13 17.45
CA PRO A 216 -22.67 -19.06 16.02
C PRO A 216 -23.07 -17.70 15.43
N ARG A 217 -22.33 -17.25 14.42
CA ARG A 217 -22.59 -15.95 13.77
C ARG A 217 -24.00 -15.89 13.19
N ARG A 218 -24.74 -14.81 13.51
CA ARG A 218 -26.10 -14.53 13.02
C ARG A 218 -26.12 -13.17 12.33
N PRO A 219 -25.66 -13.08 11.07
CA PRO A 219 -25.67 -11.81 10.37
C PRO A 219 -27.11 -11.31 10.18
N GLN A 220 -27.26 -10.00 10.28
CA GLN A 220 -28.52 -9.29 10.08
C GLN A 220 -28.36 -8.31 8.93
N THR A 221 -29.47 -8.01 8.27
CA THR A 221 -29.59 -6.86 7.38
C THR A 221 -29.41 -5.57 8.17
N ILE A 222 -29.13 -4.45 7.50
CA ILE A 222 -29.08 -3.14 8.17
C ILE A 222 -30.44 -2.70 8.75
N GLY A 223 -31.55 -3.35 8.36
CA GLY A 223 -32.86 -3.18 8.98
C GLY A 223 -33.13 -4.12 10.16
N GLY A 224 -32.15 -4.92 10.59
CA GLY A 224 -32.26 -5.84 11.73
C GLY A 224 -32.90 -7.20 11.44
N ALA A 225 -33.37 -7.45 10.22
CA ALA A 225 -33.91 -8.76 9.84
C ALA A 225 -32.79 -9.82 9.71
N SER A 226 -33.08 -11.06 10.09
CA SER A 226 -32.18 -12.20 9.87
C SER A 226 -31.92 -12.40 8.37
N VAL A 227 -30.69 -12.73 8.01
CA VAL A 227 -30.33 -13.00 6.62
C VAL A 227 -30.85 -14.38 6.22
N SER A 228 -31.79 -14.42 5.28
CA SER A 228 -32.25 -15.65 4.62
C SER A 228 -31.89 -15.70 3.12
N GLY A 229 -31.26 -14.64 2.60
CA GLY A 229 -30.86 -14.47 1.20
C GLY A 229 -30.19 -13.12 0.95
N PHE A 230 -29.66 -12.89 -0.26
CA PHE A 230 -28.88 -11.69 -0.57
C PHE A 230 -29.70 -10.41 -0.64
N ASP A 231 -30.94 -10.49 -1.13
CA ASP A 231 -31.74 -9.29 -1.44
C ASP A 231 -31.93 -8.39 -0.21
N GLY A 232 -31.98 -8.96 1.00
CA GLY A 232 -32.05 -8.18 2.24
C GLY A 232 -30.74 -7.48 2.64
N LEU A 233 -29.59 -7.97 2.17
CA LEU A 233 -28.27 -7.38 2.43
C LEU A 233 -27.91 -6.28 1.43
N ARG A 234 -28.49 -6.33 0.23
CA ARG A 234 -28.17 -5.42 -0.86
C ARG A 234 -28.58 -3.98 -0.54
N LEU A 235 -27.66 -3.06 -0.77
CA LEU A 235 -27.91 -1.62 -0.74
C LEU A 235 -28.24 -1.16 -2.16
N SER A 236 -29.48 -1.42 -2.56
CA SER A 236 -29.91 -1.33 -3.96
C SER A 236 -29.66 0.04 -4.61
N GLU A 237 -29.71 1.12 -3.83
CA GLU A 237 -29.41 2.49 -4.29
C GLU A 237 -27.96 2.68 -4.77
N PHE A 238 -27.06 1.78 -4.39
CA PHE A 238 -25.63 1.79 -4.75
C PHE A 238 -25.25 0.62 -5.67
N CYS A 239 -26.24 -0.14 -6.17
CA CYS A 239 -26.03 -1.23 -7.11
C CYS A 239 -26.44 -0.84 -8.54
N SER A 240 -25.97 -1.59 -9.54
CA SER A 240 -26.47 -1.46 -10.92
C SER A 240 -27.95 -1.81 -11.03
N THR A 241 -28.62 -1.24 -12.04
CA THR A 241 -30.00 -1.53 -12.41
C THR A 241 -30.04 -2.11 -13.83
N PRO A 242 -30.67 -3.28 -14.06
CA PRO A 242 -31.32 -4.15 -13.08
C PRO A 242 -30.32 -4.76 -12.08
N PRO A 243 -30.77 -5.16 -10.87
CA PRO A 243 -29.88 -5.75 -9.88
C PRO A 243 -29.26 -7.05 -10.41
N PRO A 244 -27.95 -7.27 -10.16
CA PRO A 244 -27.30 -8.50 -10.59
C PRO A 244 -27.86 -9.71 -9.82
N PRO A 245 -28.12 -10.86 -10.50
CA PRO A 245 -28.59 -12.06 -9.84
C PRO A 245 -27.50 -12.66 -8.95
N LEU A 246 -27.84 -13.08 -7.74
CA LEU A 246 -26.92 -13.62 -6.75
C LEU A 246 -27.52 -14.83 -6.04
N ASP A 247 -26.72 -15.88 -5.89
CA ASP A 247 -27.04 -17.05 -5.06
C ASP A 247 -26.27 -16.96 -3.72
N VAL A 248 -26.91 -17.37 -2.63
CA VAL A 248 -26.34 -17.32 -1.27
C VAL A 248 -26.34 -18.70 -0.64
N GLN A 249 -25.18 -19.12 -0.17
CA GLN A 249 -24.99 -20.40 0.51
C GLN A 249 -24.27 -20.16 1.83
N GLN A 250 -24.92 -20.47 2.95
CA GLN A 250 -24.30 -20.40 4.27
C GLN A 250 -23.71 -21.75 4.64
N ALA A 251 -22.43 -21.76 5.03
CA ALA A 251 -21.69 -22.93 5.47
C ALA A 251 -20.91 -22.61 6.75
N GLY A 252 -21.53 -22.85 7.92
CA GLY A 252 -20.94 -22.53 9.22
C GLY A 252 -20.73 -21.02 9.41
N GLU A 253 -19.49 -20.63 9.71
CA GLU A 253 -19.07 -19.22 9.91
C GLU A 253 -18.81 -18.46 8.59
N VAL A 254 -19.02 -19.13 7.44
CA VAL A 254 -18.78 -18.56 6.11
C VAL A 254 -20.11 -18.40 5.37
N VAL A 255 -20.35 -17.21 4.84
CA VAL A 255 -21.44 -16.95 3.89
C VAL A 255 -20.82 -16.80 2.51
N HIS A 256 -21.16 -17.68 1.57
CA HIS A 256 -20.73 -17.64 0.18
C HIS A 256 -21.79 -16.98 -0.69
N TYR A 257 -21.35 -16.06 -1.54
CA TYR A 257 -22.16 -15.43 -2.57
C TYR A 257 -21.62 -15.81 -3.94
N THR A 258 -22.50 -16.24 -4.84
CA THR A 258 -22.15 -16.54 -6.23
C THR A 258 -22.92 -15.65 -7.17
N LEU A 259 -22.20 -14.89 -8.01
CA LEU A 259 -22.84 -14.08 -9.05
C LEU A 259 -23.43 -14.97 -10.13
N GLY A 260 -24.71 -14.75 -10.42
CA GLY A 260 -25.40 -15.35 -11.55
C GLY A 260 -24.89 -14.82 -12.89
N ASP A 261 -25.66 -15.07 -13.95
CA ASP A 261 -25.29 -14.60 -15.27
C ASP A 261 -25.50 -13.08 -15.38
N ILE A 262 -24.41 -12.38 -15.66
CA ILE A 262 -24.37 -10.92 -15.89
C ILE A 262 -23.95 -10.60 -17.33
N GLY A 263 -23.81 -11.62 -18.20
CA GLY A 263 -23.22 -11.49 -19.53
C GLY A 263 -21.67 -11.54 -19.51
N VAL A 264 -21.06 -11.19 -20.65
CA VAL A 264 -19.59 -11.19 -20.83
C VAL A 264 -19.14 -9.86 -21.45
N GLY A 265 -17.99 -9.36 -21.01
CA GLY A 265 -17.31 -8.19 -21.58
C GLY A 265 -17.65 -6.86 -20.89
N PRO A 266 -17.11 -5.74 -21.38
CA PRO A 266 -17.18 -4.44 -20.67
C PRO A 266 -18.60 -3.90 -20.47
N LYS A 267 -19.53 -4.17 -21.39
CA LYS A 267 -20.94 -3.74 -21.30
C LYS A 267 -21.74 -4.50 -20.22
N SER A 268 -21.16 -5.59 -19.72
CA SER A 268 -21.77 -6.49 -18.75
C SER A 268 -21.30 -6.19 -17.32
N ALA A 269 -20.54 -5.12 -17.13
CA ALA A 269 -20.03 -4.72 -15.83
C ALA A 269 -21.19 -4.31 -14.90
N VAL A 270 -21.12 -4.76 -13.65
CA VAL A 270 -22.11 -4.46 -12.62
C VAL A 270 -21.43 -3.94 -11.37
N ASP A 271 -22.15 -3.08 -10.66
CA ASP A 271 -21.82 -2.61 -9.33
C ASP A 271 -22.70 -3.34 -8.32
N LEU A 272 -22.06 -3.92 -7.32
CA LEU A 272 -22.72 -4.64 -6.25
C LEU A 272 -22.28 -4.07 -4.91
N VAL A 273 -23.23 -3.62 -4.09
CA VAL A 273 -22.97 -3.10 -2.74
C VAL A 273 -23.95 -3.74 -1.76
N PHE A 274 -23.42 -4.22 -0.63
CA PHE A 274 -24.22 -4.86 0.42
C PHE A 274 -23.57 -4.68 1.79
N ALA A 275 -24.38 -4.78 2.84
CA ALA A 275 -23.91 -4.65 4.20
C ALA A 275 -24.48 -5.72 5.12
N GLU A 276 -23.61 -6.31 5.95
CA GLU A 276 -23.95 -7.25 7.01
C GLU A 276 -23.71 -6.62 8.38
N VAL A 277 -24.70 -6.73 9.26
CA VAL A 277 -24.62 -6.29 10.66
C VAL A 277 -24.49 -7.51 11.55
N ASN A 278 -23.47 -7.54 12.39
CA ASN A 278 -23.33 -8.53 13.44
C ASN A 278 -23.36 -7.80 14.79
N ARG A 279 -24.41 -8.05 15.58
CA ARG A 279 -24.56 -7.48 16.91
C ARG A 279 -23.79 -8.30 17.94
N ALA A 280 -23.16 -7.61 18.89
CA ALA A 280 -22.37 -8.20 19.97
C ALA A 280 -21.34 -9.24 19.47
N GLU A 281 -20.70 -8.98 18.32
CA GLU A 281 -19.85 -9.97 17.64
C GLU A 281 -18.47 -10.13 18.29
N LEU A 282 -17.86 -9.03 18.72
CA LEU A 282 -16.51 -9.01 19.23
C LEU A 282 -16.52 -8.64 20.70
N PRO A 283 -15.94 -9.44 21.62
CA PRO A 283 -15.77 -9.01 23.00
C PRO A 283 -14.97 -7.71 23.03
N ARG A 284 -15.46 -6.73 23.77
CA ARG A 284 -14.82 -5.41 23.85
C ARG A 284 -13.51 -5.48 24.60
N TRP A 285 -13.49 -6.27 25.67
CA TRP A 285 -12.35 -6.46 26.55
C TRP A 285 -11.68 -7.80 26.23
N LEU A 286 -10.35 -7.81 26.11
CA LEU A 286 -9.57 -9.03 26.03
C LEU A 286 -8.93 -9.34 27.38
N PRO A 287 -8.72 -10.63 27.71
CA PRO A 287 -7.80 -11.01 28.78
C PRO A 287 -6.44 -10.36 28.53
N SER A 288 -5.72 -10.06 29.62
CA SER A 288 -4.39 -9.45 29.63
C SER A 288 -3.31 -10.42 29.13
N ASP A 289 -3.42 -10.83 27.87
CA ASP A 289 -2.41 -11.56 27.13
C ASP A 289 -1.51 -10.56 26.39
N PRO A 290 -0.24 -10.40 26.80
CA PRO A 290 0.67 -9.44 26.19
C PRO A 290 0.84 -9.70 24.69
N GLY A 291 0.46 -8.73 23.87
CA GLY A 291 0.66 -8.78 22.42
C GLY A 291 -0.54 -9.27 21.60
N ARG A 292 -1.61 -9.76 22.24
CA ARG A 292 -2.83 -10.15 21.51
C ARG A 292 -3.52 -8.92 20.90
N LYS A 293 -3.62 -8.88 19.57
CA LYS A 293 -4.26 -7.82 18.79
C LYS A 293 -5.71 -8.12 18.45
N ARG A 294 -6.53 -7.07 18.38
CA ARG A 294 -7.83 -7.09 17.70
C ARG A 294 -7.61 -6.80 16.23
N HIS A 295 -8.28 -7.50 15.33
CA HIS A 295 -8.05 -7.27 13.92
C HIS A 295 -9.29 -7.52 13.08
N VAL A 296 -9.29 -6.87 11.92
CA VAL A 296 -10.25 -7.07 10.84
C VAL A 296 -9.47 -7.15 9.54
N PHE A 297 -10.01 -7.80 8.52
CA PHE A 297 -9.25 -8.06 7.30
C PHE A 297 -10.13 -8.08 6.05
N ALA A 298 -9.52 -7.75 4.92
CA ALA A 298 -10.07 -7.95 3.58
C ALA A 298 -9.28 -9.04 2.85
N GLU A 299 -9.98 -10.01 2.27
CA GLU A 299 -9.38 -11.07 1.44
C GLU A 299 -9.46 -10.67 -0.05
N VAL A 300 -8.32 -10.71 -0.75
CA VAL A 300 -8.24 -10.41 -2.18
C VAL A 300 -8.50 -11.69 -2.98
N ALA A 301 -9.75 -12.15 -2.93
CA ALA A 301 -10.19 -13.40 -3.57
C ALA A 301 -10.65 -13.21 -5.03
N THR A 302 -10.73 -11.97 -5.52
CA THR A 302 -11.08 -11.65 -6.91
C THR A 302 -10.01 -10.71 -7.50
N PRO A 303 -9.56 -10.93 -8.75
CA PRO A 303 -8.60 -10.04 -9.40
C PRO A 303 -9.14 -8.61 -9.45
N THR A 304 -8.44 -7.72 -8.76
CA THR A 304 -8.93 -6.38 -8.43
C THR A 304 -7.93 -5.34 -8.90
N ARG A 305 -8.42 -4.25 -9.50
CA ARG A 305 -7.57 -3.12 -9.91
C ARG A 305 -7.31 -2.15 -8.76
N LEU A 306 -8.25 -1.98 -7.83
CA LEU A 306 -8.09 -1.14 -6.65
C LEU A 306 -8.81 -1.77 -5.46
N LEU A 307 -8.12 -1.97 -4.35
CA LEU A 307 -8.73 -2.25 -3.05
C LEU A 307 -8.78 -0.96 -2.23
N ILE A 308 -9.96 -0.63 -1.70
CA ILE A 308 -10.11 0.31 -0.60
C ILE A 308 -10.59 -0.47 0.61
N PHE A 309 -9.68 -0.65 1.58
CA PHE A 309 -9.99 -1.27 2.85
C PHE A 309 -10.02 -0.22 3.95
N ASP A 310 -11.23 0.09 4.42
CA ASP A 310 -11.45 1.10 5.46
C ASP A 310 -11.90 0.47 6.77
N VAL A 311 -11.38 0.99 7.89
CA VAL A 311 -11.83 0.64 9.23
C VAL A 311 -12.24 1.92 9.96
N LEU A 312 -13.51 1.99 10.32
CA LEU A 312 -14.11 3.10 11.05
C LEU A 312 -14.39 2.66 12.48
N VAL A 313 -13.65 3.24 13.41
CA VAL A 313 -13.70 2.86 14.83
C VAL A 313 -14.44 3.94 15.60
N ALA A 314 -15.57 3.59 16.22
CA ALA A 314 -16.28 4.50 17.09
C ALA A 314 -15.44 4.87 18.31
N THR A 315 -15.71 6.04 18.88
CA THR A 315 -15.03 6.54 20.07
C THR A 315 -15.11 5.52 21.21
N GLY A 316 -13.95 5.13 21.76
CA GLY A 316 -13.86 4.21 22.90
C GLY A 316 -13.88 2.70 22.58
N VAL A 317 -13.80 2.30 21.31
CA VAL A 317 -13.70 0.87 20.92
C VAL A 317 -12.25 0.37 20.98
N PHE A 318 -11.34 0.96 20.21
CA PHE A 318 -9.91 0.63 20.21
C PHE A 318 -9.04 1.88 20.36
N PRO A 319 -7.96 1.85 21.16
CA PRO A 319 -6.98 2.92 21.24
C PRO A 319 -6.04 2.93 20.02
N GLY A 320 -5.36 4.06 19.82
CA GLY A 320 -4.24 4.16 18.87
C GLY A 320 -4.63 4.06 17.40
N GLU A 321 -3.62 3.81 16.57
CA GLU A 321 -3.71 3.54 15.13
C GLU A 321 -3.44 2.04 14.89
N PRO A 322 -4.02 1.42 13.85
CA PRO A 322 -3.78 0.02 13.57
C PRO A 322 -2.43 -0.20 12.87
N ALA A 323 -1.81 -1.35 13.16
CA ALA A 323 -0.75 -1.91 12.34
C ALA A 323 -1.33 -2.58 11.08
N LEU A 324 -0.61 -2.49 9.96
CA LEU A 324 -0.93 -3.21 8.73
C LEU A 324 -0.15 -4.53 8.68
N HIS A 325 -0.83 -5.61 8.35
CA HIS A 325 -0.20 -6.87 7.99
C HIS A 325 -0.81 -7.41 6.71
N ILE A 326 0.02 -7.87 5.78
CA ILE A 326 -0.43 -8.51 4.54
C ILE A 326 0.12 -9.93 4.55
N TYR A 327 -0.75 -10.91 4.39
CA TYR A 327 -0.42 -12.33 4.42
C TYR A 327 -0.67 -12.98 3.06
N ASP A 328 0.22 -13.88 2.65
CA ASP A 328 -0.06 -14.88 1.62
C ASP A 328 -1.03 -15.93 2.17
N THR A 329 -2.10 -16.22 1.44
CA THR A 329 -3.11 -17.20 1.84
C THR A 329 -3.12 -18.43 0.93
N ALA A 330 -2.15 -18.55 0.02
CA ALA A 330 -2.11 -19.63 -0.97
C ALA A 330 -1.94 -21.03 -0.35
N PHE A 331 -1.18 -21.15 0.75
CA PHE A 331 -0.89 -22.43 1.40
C PHE A 331 -1.87 -22.73 2.54
N ASP A 332 -1.79 -21.96 3.63
CA ASP A 332 -2.52 -22.24 4.86
C ASP A 332 -3.80 -21.42 5.03
N GLY A 333 -4.27 -20.76 3.95
CA GLY A 333 -5.47 -19.93 3.97
C GLY A 333 -5.33 -18.67 4.82
N ILE A 334 -6.47 -18.17 5.31
CA ILE A 334 -6.57 -16.92 6.07
C ILE A 334 -5.75 -17.02 7.37
N ALA A 335 -4.87 -16.07 7.60
CA ALA A 335 -4.02 -15.98 8.77
C ALA A 335 -4.72 -15.29 9.95
N ASN A 336 -4.45 -15.80 11.16
CA ASN A 336 -4.74 -15.12 12.41
C ASN A 336 -3.50 -14.33 12.84
N VAL A 337 -3.59 -13.01 12.97
CA VAL A 337 -2.47 -12.15 13.37
C VAL A 337 -1.87 -12.51 14.75
N ASN A 338 -2.65 -13.21 15.58
CA ASN A 338 -2.23 -13.62 16.92
C ASN A 338 -1.58 -15.01 16.95
N ASP A 339 -1.44 -15.67 15.81
CA ASP A 339 -0.74 -16.94 15.69
C ASP A 339 0.67 -16.71 15.12
N PRO A 340 1.74 -16.79 15.93
CA PRO A 340 3.10 -16.55 15.47
C PRO A 340 3.55 -17.51 14.36
N ALA A 341 2.94 -18.70 14.24
CA ALA A 341 3.25 -19.62 13.15
C ALA A 341 2.90 -19.01 11.78
N ARG A 342 1.97 -18.04 11.75
CA ARG A 342 1.56 -17.34 10.52
C ARG A 342 2.46 -16.17 10.16
N ASP A 343 3.44 -15.81 10.98
CA ASP A 343 4.37 -14.72 10.66
C ASP A 343 5.23 -15.03 9.42
N ILE A 344 5.45 -16.31 9.10
CA ILE A 344 6.18 -16.75 7.91
C ILE A 344 5.43 -16.40 6.60
N ASP A 345 4.11 -16.25 6.65
CA ASP A 345 3.28 -15.90 5.50
C ASP A 345 3.21 -14.39 5.25
N ARG A 346 3.87 -13.58 6.09
CA ARG A 346 3.85 -12.12 5.92
C ARG A 346 4.60 -11.69 4.67
N LEU A 347 3.93 -10.88 3.87
CA LEU A 347 4.51 -10.23 2.71
C LEU A 347 5.05 -8.87 3.09
N ASP A 348 6.32 -8.64 2.78
CA ASP A 348 6.91 -7.30 2.85
C ASP A 348 6.52 -6.52 1.60
N THR A 349 5.74 -5.45 1.78
CA THR A 349 5.13 -4.68 0.70
C THR A 349 5.08 -3.19 1.07
N CYS A 350 4.99 -2.29 0.08
CA CYS A 350 5.02 -0.84 0.32
C CYS A 350 3.74 -0.23 0.90
N GLU A 351 2.69 -1.03 1.08
CA GLU A 351 1.39 -0.59 1.55
C GLU A 351 1.43 -0.06 2.99
N SER A 352 0.57 0.91 3.29
CA SER A 352 0.48 1.53 4.62
C SER A 352 -0.95 1.89 4.98
N VAL A 353 -1.19 2.16 6.27
CA VAL A 353 -2.46 2.71 6.74
C VAL A 353 -2.40 4.23 6.74
N GLN A 354 -3.42 4.86 6.16
CA GLN A 354 -3.67 6.28 6.24
C GLN A 354 -4.74 6.57 7.29
N ALA A 355 -4.45 7.43 8.26
CA ALA A 355 -5.47 8.01 9.13
C ALA A 355 -6.31 9.04 8.35
N LEU A 356 -7.63 8.84 8.30
CA LEU A 356 -8.58 9.75 7.64
C LEU A 356 -9.07 10.87 8.57
N GLY A 357 -8.84 10.69 9.87
CA GLY A 357 -9.32 11.59 10.92
C GLY A 357 -10.73 11.25 11.41
N GLN A 358 -11.33 12.18 12.15
CA GLN A 358 -12.64 12.01 12.77
C GLN A 358 -13.80 12.43 11.86
N GLY A 359 -14.87 11.63 11.86
CA GLY A 359 -16.13 11.79 11.15
C GLY A 359 -16.15 11.14 9.76
N ILE A 360 -17.26 10.48 9.41
CA ILE A 360 -17.40 9.79 8.11
C ILE A 360 -17.25 10.73 6.91
N ALA A 361 -17.50 12.03 7.08
CA ALA A 361 -17.35 13.04 6.02
C ALA A 361 -15.91 13.17 5.50
N LYS A 362 -14.91 12.73 6.29
CA LYS A 362 -13.50 12.69 5.90
C LYS A 362 -13.12 11.43 5.14
N CYS A 363 -14.00 10.42 5.07
CA CYS A 363 -13.73 9.15 4.41
C CYS A 363 -13.85 9.21 2.88
N ARG A 364 -13.82 10.41 2.26
CA ARG A 364 -13.97 10.57 0.80
C ARG A 364 -12.93 9.75 0.05
N ALA A 365 -13.34 9.14 -1.06
CA ALA A 365 -12.46 8.48 -2.01
C ALA A 365 -12.86 8.93 -3.40
N ALA A 366 -11.90 9.35 -4.23
CA ALA A 366 -12.19 9.84 -5.57
C ALA A 366 -12.80 8.73 -6.45
N GLU A 367 -12.38 7.49 -6.20
CA GLU A 367 -12.82 6.29 -6.89
C GLU A 367 -14.22 5.82 -6.43
N LEU A 368 -14.74 6.38 -5.33
CA LEU A 368 -16.06 6.06 -4.79
C LEU A 368 -16.87 7.34 -4.52
N PRO A 369 -17.43 8.00 -5.56
CA PRO A 369 -18.04 9.32 -5.43
C PRO A 369 -19.19 9.39 -4.40
N ARG A 370 -19.96 8.30 -4.26
CA ARG A 370 -21.10 8.20 -3.34
C ARG A 370 -20.76 7.51 -2.01
N TYR A 371 -19.49 7.37 -1.67
CA TYR A 371 -19.08 6.61 -0.49
C TYR A 371 -19.51 7.24 0.84
N VAL A 372 -19.40 8.56 0.97
CA VAL A 372 -19.87 9.26 2.19
C VAL A 372 -21.39 9.18 2.32
N GLU A 373 -22.12 9.21 1.21
CA GLU A 373 -23.58 9.01 1.19
C GLU A 373 -23.95 7.59 1.67
N LEU A 374 -23.24 6.58 1.18
CA LEU A 374 -23.38 5.19 1.59
C LEU A 374 -23.11 5.01 3.09
N LEU A 375 -22.01 5.53 3.61
CA LEU A 375 -21.70 5.48 5.04
C LEU A 375 -22.76 6.19 5.89
N ARG A 376 -23.29 7.32 5.39
CA ARG A 376 -24.34 8.07 6.08
C ARG A 376 -25.63 7.24 6.16
N GLN A 377 -26.08 6.63 5.06
CA GLN A 377 -27.28 5.79 5.07
C GLN A 377 -27.14 4.62 6.06
N VAL A 378 -25.96 3.99 6.13
CA VAL A 378 -25.69 2.92 7.10
C VAL A 378 -25.77 3.46 8.53
N CYS A 379 -25.13 4.58 8.84
CA CYS A 379 -25.19 5.19 10.17
C CYS A 379 -26.62 5.59 10.56
N GLU A 380 -27.38 6.20 9.63
CA GLU A 380 -28.77 6.61 9.86
C GLU A 380 -29.67 5.42 10.19
N ARG A 381 -29.58 4.33 9.43
CA ARG A 381 -30.39 3.12 9.69
C ARG A 381 -30.03 2.39 10.98
N LEU A 382 -28.79 2.54 11.44
CA LEU A 382 -28.31 1.95 12.69
C LEU A 382 -28.41 2.89 13.89
N GLU A 383 -28.89 4.13 13.67
CA GLU A 383 -28.96 5.19 14.67
C GLU A 383 -27.59 5.52 15.29
N TRP A 384 -26.52 5.42 14.50
CA TRP A 384 -25.15 5.71 14.92
C TRP A 384 -24.75 7.15 14.59
N ASN A 385 -23.99 7.79 15.50
CA ASN A 385 -23.46 9.13 15.26
C ASN A 385 -22.34 9.11 14.21
N PRO A 386 -22.53 9.71 13.02
CA PRO A 386 -21.52 9.70 11.95
C PRO A 386 -20.23 10.45 12.30
N ASP A 387 -20.27 11.41 13.24
CA ASP A 387 -19.09 12.17 13.66
C ASP A 387 -18.29 11.46 14.77
N GLY A 388 -18.83 10.37 15.30
CA GLY A 388 -18.22 9.58 16.38
C GLY A 388 -17.13 8.60 15.94
N PHE A 389 -16.86 8.49 14.64
CA PHE A 389 -15.93 7.51 14.06
C PHE A 389 -14.56 8.12 13.74
N ARG A 390 -13.49 7.37 14.01
CA ARG A 390 -12.15 7.60 13.46
C ARG A 390 -11.92 6.64 12.29
N GLY A 391 -11.58 7.17 11.13
CA GLY A 391 -11.36 6.36 9.92
C GLY A 391 -9.89 6.05 9.67
N TYR A 392 -9.62 4.83 9.21
CA TYR A 392 -8.33 4.36 8.73
C TYR A 392 -8.51 3.71 7.35
N ARG A 393 -7.57 3.94 6.42
CA ARG A 393 -7.63 3.40 5.06
C ARG A 393 -6.33 2.71 4.68
N CYS A 394 -6.43 1.52 4.12
CA CYS A 394 -5.40 0.93 3.29
C CYS A 394 -5.89 0.95 1.84
N ARG A 395 -5.19 1.67 0.98
CA ARG A 395 -5.49 1.78 -0.45
C ARG A 395 -4.41 1.03 -1.22
N ILE A 396 -4.80 0.01 -1.99
CA ILE A 396 -3.88 -0.84 -2.73
C ILE A 396 -4.26 -0.84 -4.20
N GLU A 397 -3.37 -0.36 -5.06
CA GLU A 397 -3.52 -0.52 -6.52
C GLU A 397 -3.02 -1.90 -6.94
N TYR A 398 -3.85 -2.62 -7.67
CA TYR A 398 -3.59 -3.97 -8.12
C TYR A 398 -3.17 -4.90 -6.96
N PRO A 399 -3.98 -5.04 -5.90
CA PRO A 399 -3.66 -5.93 -4.79
C PRO A 399 -3.37 -7.35 -5.28
N LEU A 400 -2.39 -8.00 -4.68
CA LEU A 400 -2.00 -9.37 -5.04
C LEU A 400 -3.16 -10.33 -4.78
N TYR A 401 -3.57 -11.05 -5.81
CA TYR A 401 -4.59 -12.09 -5.69
C TYR A 401 -4.14 -13.18 -4.71
N GLY A 402 -5.04 -13.63 -3.84
CA GLY A 402 -4.71 -14.66 -2.83
C GLY A 402 -3.97 -14.11 -1.61
N THR A 403 -4.11 -12.81 -1.34
CA THR A 403 -3.60 -12.19 -0.11
C THR A 403 -4.71 -11.75 0.82
N GLN A 404 -4.38 -11.62 2.10
CA GLN A 404 -5.22 -11.07 3.15
C GLN A 404 -4.60 -9.77 3.65
N VAL A 405 -5.35 -8.68 3.65
CA VAL A 405 -4.94 -7.36 4.15
C VAL A 405 -5.59 -7.14 5.51
N VAL A 406 -4.79 -7.01 6.56
CA VAL A 406 -5.24 -6.98 7.96
C VAL A 406 -4.89 -5.64 8.60
N MET A 407 -5.87 -5.02 9.26
CA MET A 407 -5.63 -3.92 10.20
C MET A 407 -5.76 -4.44 11.62
N ALA A 408 -4.68 -4.38 12.38
CA ALA A 408 -4.57 -4.90 13.73
C ALA A 408 -4.40 -3.77 14.76
N PHE A 409 -5.29 -3.72 15.75
CA PHE A 409 -5.32 -2.76 16.84
C PHE A 409 -4.86 -3.40 18.15
N ASP A 410 -4.26 -2.58 19.01
CA ASP A 410 -4.14 -2.93 20.41
C ASP A 410 -5.53 -3.00 21.06
N PRO A 411 -5.80 -4.01 21.91
CA PRO A 411 -7.04 -4.04 22.66
C PRO A 411 -7.07 -2.90 23.68
N PRO A 412 -8.29 -2.45 24.09
CA PRO A 412 -8.39 -1.53 25.19
C PRO A 412 -7.91 -2.20 26.48
N SER A 413 -7.39 -1.41 27.42
CA SER A 413 -6.97 -1.93 28.73
C SER A 413 -8.11 -2.69 29.41
N PRO A 414 -7.81 -3.79 30.14
CA PRO A 414 -8.84 -4.54 30.87
C PRO A 414 -9.62 -3.64 31.82
N ARG A 415 -10.90 -3.95 32.03
CA ARG A 415 -11.71 -3.27 33.05
C ARG A 415 -11.13 -3.60 34.43
N SER A 416 -10.78 -2.56 35.19
CA SER A 416 -10.26 -2.66 36.57
C SER A 416 -11.28 -3.25 37.53
#